data_AF-A0A850WTM6-F1
#
_entry.id   AF-A0A850WTM6-F1
#
_cell.length_a   1.000
_cell.length_b   1.000
_cell.length_c   1.000
_cell.angle_alpha   90.00
_cell.angle_beta   90.00
_cell.angle_gamma   90.00
#
_symmetry.space_group_name_H-M   'P 1'
#
loop_
_entity.id
_entity.type
_entity.pdbx_description
1 polymer ?
#
loop_
_entity_poly.entity_id
_entity_poly.type
_entity_poly.pdbx_seq_one_letter_code
_entity_poly.pdbx_strand_id
1 'polypeptide(L)'
;MSAHTQTAEKGQNTTLLCQESYVCSGTDEAIFECDECRSLQCQRCEEVLHQPERLRNHERTRIRPGHVPYCDSCKGANGNIMHASMTGSRQIAAVRCQVCKINLCVECQKRTHAGGNRRKHPVTIYRAGKAQEQEEEEGTDEETKRRKMTEKVVSFLLVDETEEIQVRNEEDFIKKLDCSPDQHLKVVSIFGNTGDGKSHTLNHTFFYGREVFKTSPAQESCTVGVWAAYDPVRKVVVIDTEGLLGATVNLSQRTRLLLKVLAISDLVIYRTRADRLHNDLFKFLGDASEAYLKHFTKELKATTARCGLDVPLSTLGPGVIIFHETVYTKLLGSDHPSEVPEKLIQDRFRKLSCFPEAFSSIHYKGTRTYNPPTDFSGLRRAVEQQLENNTTRSPRQPGVIYKALK
;
A
#
# COMPACT_ATOMS: atom_id res chain seq x y z
N MET A 1 15.77 39.89 -53.86
CA MET A 1 14.92 40.16 -52.69
C MET A 1 13.90 39.06 -52.61
N SER A 2 14.16 38.06 -51.77
CA SER A 2 13.33 36.85 -51.67
C SER A 2 12.44 36.95 -50.44
N ALA A 3 11.13 36.84 -50.66
CA ALA A 3 10.11 36.79 -49.64
C ALA A 3 10.11 35.42 -48.95
N HIS A 4 10.32 35.41 -47.63
CA HIS A 4 10.07 34.23 -46.80
C HIS A 4 8.59 34.20 -46.43
N THR A 5 7.86 33.23 -46.97
CA THR A 5 6.50 32.88 -46.53
C THR A 5 6.62 31.87 -45.39
N GLN A 6 6.19 32.24 -44.19
CA GLN A 6 6.05 31.35 -43.04
C GLN A 6 4.87 30.40 -43.27
N THR A 7 5.11 29.09 -43.25
CA THR A 7 4.06 28.08 -43.10
C THR A 7 4.13 27.49 -41.69
N ALA A 8 3.15 27.86 -40.88
CA ALA A 8 2.94 27.38 -39.52
C ALA A 8 2.67 25.87 -39.49
N GLU A 9 3.42 25.15 -38.65
CA GLU A 9 3.16 23.76 -38.29
C GLU A 9 1.87 23.69 -37.45
N LYS A 10 0.78 23.14 -38.03
CA LYS A 10 -0.44 22.81 -37.29
C LYS A 10 -0.18 21.55 -36.45
N GLY A 11 0.07 21.73 -35.16
CA GLY A 11 -0.03 20.68 -34.16
C GLY A 11 -1.46 20.12 -34.13
N GLN A 12 -1.64 18.88 -34.58
CA GLN A 12 -2.93 18.20 -34.51
C GLN A 12 -3.19 17.72 -33.08
N ASN A 13 -3.88 18.55 -32.28
CA ASN A 13 -4.59 18.07 -31.08
C ASN A 13 -5.71 17.13 -31.54
N THR A 14 -5.50 15.82 -31.45
CA THR A 14 -6.57 14.84 -31.69
C THR A 14 -7.40 14.70 -30.41
N THR A 15 -8.31 15.65 -30.18
CA THR A 15 -9.30 15.56 -29.11
C THR A 15 -10.10 14.26 -29.25
N LEU A 16 -10.09 13.43 -28.21
CA LEU A 16 -10.87 12.19 -28.18
C LEU A 16 -12.33 12.54 -27.87
N LEU A 17 -13.25 12.03 -28.68
CA LEU A 17 -14.68 12.30 -28.52
C LEU A 17 -15.38 11.16 -27.80
N CYS A 18 -16.40 11.51 -27.02
CA CYS A 18 -17.29 10.57 -26.37
C CYS A 18 -17.89 9.59 -27.40
N GLN A 19 -17.82 8.31 -27.09
CA GLN A 19 -18.40 7.22 -27.88
C GLN A 19 -19.79 6.82 -27.38
N GLU A 20 -20.21 7.38 -26.24
CA GLU A 20 -21.53 7.15 -25.68
C GLU A 20 -22.57 8.14 -26.19
N SER A 21 -23.84 7.77 -26.12
CA SER A 21 -24.96 8.61 -26.57
C SER A 21 -26.09 8.72 -25.54
N TYR A 22 -25.77 8.56 -24.25
CA TYR A 22 -26.76 8.69 -23.17
C TYR A 22 -27.25 10.13 -23.02
N VAL A 23 -26.31 11.07 -22.92
CA VAL A 23 -26.60 12.47 -22.61
C VAL A 23 -26.01 13.43 -23.64
N CYS A 24 -24.92 13.03 -24.30
CA CYS A 24 -24.32 13.77 -25.41
C CYS A 24 -24.62 13.10 -26.75
N SER A 25 -24.39 13.81 -27.86
CA SER A 25 -24.51 13.29 -29.23
C SER A 25 -23.21 12.68 -29.78
N GLY A 26 -22.28 12.27 -28.90
CA GLY A 26 -20.95 11.77 -29.28
C GLY A 26 -19.99 12.86 -29.80
N THR A 27 -20.32 14.13 -29.52
CA THR A 27 -19.55 15.31 -29.93
C THR A 27 -18.74 15.91 -28.79
N ASP A 28 -19.06 15.55 -27.56
CA ASP A 28 -18.39 16.05 -26.37
C ASP A 28 -17.01 15.41 -26.24
N GLU A 29 -16.06 16.15 -25.67
CA GLU A 29 -14.74 15.61 -25.35
C GLU A 29 -14.87 14.46 -24.33
N ALA A 30 -14.26 13.33 -24.66
CA ALA A 30 -14.11 12.23 -23.73
C ALA A 30 -13.03 12.57 -22.72
N ILE A 31 -13.37 12.42 -21.44
CA ILE A 31 -12.46 12.64 -20.33
C ILE A 31 -12.18 11.35 -19.54
N PHE A 32 -12.94 10.29 -19.83
CA PHE A 32 -12.74 8.97 -19.25
C PHE A 32 -12.71 7.89 -20.35
N GLU A 33 -11.94 6.84 -20.11
CA GLU A 33 -12.05 5.56 -20.82
C GLU A 33 -12.42 4.49 -19.79
N CYS A 34 -13.52 3.79 -20.00
CA CYS A 34 -13.97 2.70 -19.12
C CYS A 34 -13.64 1.35 -19.76
N ASP A 35 -12.92 0.49 -19.03
CA ASP A 35 -12.46 -0.79 -19.58
C ASP A 35 -13.63 -1.77 -19.80
N GLU A 36 -14.54 -1.83 -18.82
CA GLU A 36 -15.68 -2.75 -18.85
C GLU A 36 -16.80 -2.28 -19.78
N CYS A 37 -17.10 -0.97 -19.82
CA CYS A 37 -18.05 -0.38 -20.78
C CYS A 37 -17.49 -0.31 -22.20
N ARG A 38 -16.18 -0.44 -22.35
CA ARG A 38 -15.49 -0.49 -23.64
C ARG A 38 -15.63 0.79 -24.47
N SER A 39 -15.69 1.94 -23.81
CA SER A 39 -15.99 3.22 -24.44
C SER A 39 -15.24 4.40 -23.83
N LEU A 40 -15.00 5.39 -24.67
CA LEU A 40 -14.60 6.74 -24.29
C LEU A 40 -15.85 7.54 -23.88
N GLN A 41 -15.80 8.21 -22.73
CA GLN A 41 -16.96 8.82 -22.09
C GLN A 41 -16.67 10.27 -21.69
N CYS A 42 -17.60 11.18 -22.01
CA CYS A 42 -17.61 12.51 -21.42
C CYS A 42 -18.15 12.46 -19.99
N GLN A 43 -17.92 13.52 -19.19
CA GLN A 43 -18.36 13.62 -17.79
C GLN A 43 -19.83 13.21 -17.62
N ARG A 44 -20.71 13.73 -18.47
CA ARG A 44 -22.17 13.53 -18.34
C ARG A 44 -22.61 12.11 -18.68
N CYS A 45 -22.03 11.53 -19.74
CA CYS A 45 -22.34 10.15 -20.12
C CYS A 45 -21.82 9.17 -19.07
N GLU A 46 -20.63 9.43 -18.52
CA GLU A 46 -20.01 8.61 -17.47
C GLU A 46 -20.86 8.58 -16.20
N GLU A 47 -21.31 9.74 -15.71
CA GLU A 47 -22.16 9.85 -14.51
C GLU A 47 -23.48 9.09 -14.64
N VAL A 48 -24.15 9.22 -15.79
CA VAL A 48 -25.46 8.57 -16.03
C VAL A 48 -25.30 7.07 -16.24
N LEU A 49 -24.28 6.67 -17.00
CA LEU A 49 -24.03 5.26 -17.29
C LEU A 49 -23.67 4.47 -16.03
N HIS A 50 -22.92 5.06 -15.11
CA HIS A 50 -22.46 4.41 -13.88
C HIS A 50 -23.33 4.72 -12.65
N GLN A 51 -24.50 5.34 -12.84
CA GLN A 51 -25.49 5.54 -11.77
C GLN A 51 -26.05 4.20 -11.21
N PRO A 52 -26.39 3.19 -12.05
CA PRO A 52 -26.92 1.91 -11.57
C PRO A 52 -25.86 1.09 -10.81
N GLU A 53 -26.29 0.41 -9.75
CA GLU A 53 -25.41 -0.34 -8.83
C GLU A 53 -24.50 -1.37 -9.53
N ARG A 54 -25.01 -2.01 -10.59
CA ARG A 54 -24.26 -2.98 -11.40
C ARG A 54 -23.09 -2.40 -12.21
N LEU A 55 -23.08 -1.10 -12.49
CA LEU A 55 -22.04 -0.45 -13.31
C LEU A 55 -21.19 0.53 -12.48
N ARG A 56 -21.62 0.90 -11.27
CA ARG A 56 -21.00 1.92 -10.42
C ARG A 56 -19.49 1.73 -10.17
N ASN A 57 -19.06 0.47 -10.11
CA ASN A 57 -17.69 0.09 -9.74
C ASN A 57 -16.79 -0.24 -10.94
N HIS A 58 -17.21 0.10 -12.16
CA HIS A 58 -16.34 -0.05 -13.32
C HIS A 58 -15.06 0.80 -13.19
N GLU A 59 -13.95 0.24 -13.63
CA GLU A 59 -12.65 0.90 -13.70
C GLU A 59 -12.64 1.94 -14.82
N ARG A 60 -12.33 3.18 -14.45
CA ARG A 60 -12.34 4.34 -15.36
C ARG A 60 -10.98 5.03 -15.29
N THR A 61 -10.31 5.11 -16.43
CA THR A 61 -9.06 5.85 -16.57
C THR A 61 -9.36 7.25 -17.07
N ARG A 62 -8.81 8.29 -16.43
CA ARG A 62 -8.95 9.67 -16.91
C ARG A 62 -8.04 9.91 -18.11
N ILE A 63 -8.62 10.42 -19.20
CA ILE A 63 -7.91 10.73 -20.44
C ILE A 63 -7.02 11.96 -20.22
N ARG A 64 -5.74 11.84 -20.59
CA ARG A 64 -4.73 12.91 -20.51
C ARG A 64 -4.24 13.28 -21.92
N PRO A 65 -3.58 14.44 -22.12
CA PRO A 65 -2.91 14.75 -23.37
C PRO A 65 -1.96 13.61 -23.77
N GLY A 66 -2.05 13.15 -25.03
CA GLY A 66 -1.27 12.01 -25.52
C GLY A 66 -1.87 10.62 -25.24
N HIS A 67 -3.04 10.53 -24.60
CA HIS A 67 -3.74 9.26 -24.36
C HIS A 67 -4.08 8.54 -25.67
N VAL A 68 -3.78 7.24 -25.72
CA VAL A 68 -4.13 6.37 -26.85
C VAL A 68 -5.18 5.37 -26.37
N PRO A 69 -6.41 5.37 -26.95
CA PRO A 69 -7.48 4.46 -26.54
C PRO A 69 -7.13 2.99 -26.74
N TYR A 70 -7.82 2.11 -26.02
CA TYR A 70 -7.80 0.68 -26.26
C TYR A 70 -8.49 0.30 -27.57
N CYS A 71 -8.14 -0.88 -28.08
CA CYS A 71 -8.78 -1.48 -29.24
C CYS A 71 -10.22 -1.91 -28.93
N ASP A 72 -11.17 -1.39 -29.69
CA ASP A 72 -12.60 -1.68 -29.53
C ASP A 72 -12.92 -3.14 -29.89
N SER A 73 -12.12 -3.73 -30.78
CA SER A 73 -12.37 -5.04 -31.40
C SER A 73 -11.63 -6.22 -30.75
N CYS A 74 -10.80 -5.98 -29.73
CA CYS A 74 -10.14 -7.05 -28.98
C CYS A 74 -11.20 -7.85 -28.19
N LYS A 75 -11.36 -9.14 -28.53
CA LYS A 75 -12.23 -10.05 -27.77
C LYS A 75 -11.45 -10.61 -26.57
N GLY A 76 -11.87 -10.26 -25.35
CA GLY A 76 -11.49 -10.99 -24.13
C GLY A 76 -12.04 -12.43 -24.13
N ALA A 77 -11.50 -13.28 -23.25
CA ALA A 77 -11.42 -14.75 -23.30
C ALA A 77 -12.71 -15.62 -23.42
N ASN A 78 -13.86 -15.14 -23.93
CA ASN A 78 -15.06 -15.98 -24.11
C ASN A 78 -15.54 -16.03 -25.57
N GLY A 79 -14.81 -16.77 -26.42
CA GLY A 79 -15.27 -17.12 -27.76
C GLY A 79 -14.23 -17.81 -28.63
N ASN A 80 -14.09 -19.13 -28.43
CA ASN A 80 -13.38 -20.14 -29.23
C ASN A 80 -11.86 -20.01 -29.46
N ILE A 81 -11.21 -21.15 -29.21
CA ILE A 81 -9.78 -21.42 -29.07
C ILE A 81 -9.03 -21.31 -30.40
N MET A 82 -7.80 -20.78 -30.37
CA MET A 82 -6.56 -21.36 -30.93
C MET A 82 -5.52 -20.25 -31.16
N HIS A 83 -4.33 -20.45 -30.57
CA HIS A 83 -3.10 -19.65 -30.56
C HIS A 83 -2.88 -18.63 -29.44
N ALA A 84 -1.77 -18.87 -28.75
CA ALA A 84 -1.33 -18.34 -27.47
C ALA A 84 -0.83 -16.88 -27.52
N SER A 85 -1.27 -16.09 -26.54
CA SER A 85 -0.43 -15.16 -25.79
C SER A 85 -1.08 -14.93 -24.42
N MET A 86 -0.31 -15.08 -23.35
CA MET A 86 -0.72 -15.12 -21.94
C MET A 86 -1.04 -13.73 -21.35
N THR A 87 -1.71 -12.86 -22.11
CA THR A 87 -2.22 -11.58 -21.61
C THR A 87 -3.61 -11.33 -22.19
N GLY A 88 -4.64 -11.73 -21.46
CA GLY A 88 -6.05 -11.52 -21.84
C GLY A 88 -6.53 -10.06 -21.80
N SER A 89 -5.60 -9.09 -21.88
CA SER A 89 -5.85 -7.66 -21.82
C SER A 89 -6.06 -7.05 -23.22
N ARG A 90 -6.94 -6.06 -23.29
CA ARG A 90 -7.13 -5.25 -24.50
C ARG A 90 -5.83 -4.57 -24.90
N GLN A 91 -5.54 -4.61 -26.20
CA GLN A 91 -4.36 -3.97 -26.76
C GLN A 91 -4.65 -2.49 -27.02
N ILE A 92 -3.63 -1.64 -26.89
CA ILE A 92 -3.72 -0.22 -27.26
C ILE A 92 -3.97 -0.10 -28.78
N ALA A 93 -4.78 0.86 -29.19
CA ALA A 93 -5.06 1.11 -30.59
C ALA A 93 -3.85 1.72 -31.30
N ALA A 94 -3.57 1.24 -32.51
CA ALA A 94 -2.56 1.84 -33.39
C ALA A 94 -3.18 2.84 -34.36
N VAL A 95 -4.47 2.66 -34.69
CA VAL A 95 -5.20 3.51 -35.62
C VAL A 95 -6.62 3.76 -35.16
N ARG A 96 -7.19 4.90 -35.57
CA ARG A 96 -8.63 5.18 -35.53
C ARG A 96 -9.18 5.22 -36.95
N CYS A 97 -10.20 4.41 -37.21
CA CYS A 97 -10.93 4.46 -38.48
C CYS A 97 -11.95 5.60 -38.44
N GLN A 98 -11.80 6.59 -39.33
CA GLN A 98 -12.68 7.78 -39.32
C GLN A 98 -14.09 7.48 -39.83
N VAL A 99 -14.25 6.43 -40.65
CA VAL A 99 -15.56 6.00 -41.16
C VAL A 99 -16.29 5.15 -40.15
N CYS A 100 -15.63 4.14 -39.59
CA CYS A 100 -16.23 3.24 -38.61
C CYS A 100 -16.28 3.84 -37.20
N LYS A 101 -15.55 4.94 -36.94
CA LYS A 101 -15.40 5.59 -35.64
C LYS A 101 -14.89 4.67 -34.51
N ILE A 102 -14.11 3.65 -34.88
CA ILE A 102 -13.52 2.67 -33.96
C ILE A 102 -12.01 2.75 -33.91
N ASN A 103 -11.46 2.42 -32.75
CA ASN A 103 -10.03 2.32 -32.46
C ASN A 103 -9.58 0.86 -32.62
N LEU A 104 -8.48 0.63 -33.33
CA LEU A 104 -8.01 -0.71 -33.69
C LEU A 104 -6.51 -0.86 -33.40
N CYS A 105 -6.13 -1.93 -32.71
CA CYS A 105 -4.74 -2.37 -32.66
C CYS A 105 -4.29 -2.86 -34.05
N VAL A 106 -2.97 -3.01 -34.25
CA VAL A 106 -2.39 -3.45 -35.53
C VAL A 106 -3.02 -4.76 -36.01
N GLU A 107 -3.24 -5.72 -35.12
CA GLU A 107 -3.84 -7.01 -35.47
C GLU A 107 -5.31 -6.91 -35.85
N CYS A 108 -6.10 -6.16 -35.08
CA CYS A 108 -7.51 -5.96 -35.36
C CYS A 108 -7.72 -5.14 -36.64
N GLN A 109 -6.85 -4.17 -36.91
CA GLN A 109 -6.82 -3.45 -38.18
C GLN A 109 -6.55 -4.40 -39.34
N LYS A 110 -5.51 -5.25 -39.26
CA LYS A 110 -5.24 -6.25 -40.30
C LYS A 110 -6.44 -7.18 -40.52
N ARG A 111 -7.06 -7.64 -39.44
CA ARG A 111 -8.20 -8.57 -39.52
C ARG A 111 -9.46 -7.95 -40.13
N THR A 112 -9.75 -6.69 -39.81
CA THR A 112 -11.05 -6.05 -40.13
C THR A 112 -10.98 -5.01 -41.26
N HIS A 113 -9.78 -4.53 -41.59
CA HIS A 113 -9.52 -3.43 -42.53
C HIS A 113 -8.41 -3.73 -43.57
N ALA A 114 -7.87 -4.96 -43.65
CA ALA A 114 -6.91 -5.32 -44.72
C ALA A 114 -7.58 -5.75 -46.05
N GLY A 115 -8.87 -6.12 -46.05
CA GLY A 115 -9.59 -6.62 -47.22
C GLY A 115 -10.87 -5.86 -47.56
N GLY A 116 -11.28 -5.89 -48.83
CA GLY A 116 -12.56 -5.36 -49.32
C GLY A 116 -12.70 -3.84 -49.30
N ASN A 117 -13.95 -3.34 -49.28
CA ASN A 117 -14.29 -1.91 -49.30
C ASN A 117 -13.74 -1.12 -48.09
N ARG A 118 -13.47 -1.80 -46.97
CA ARG A 118 -12.98 -1.18 -45.72
C ARG A 118 -11.51 -0.76 -45.78
N ARG A 119 -10.73 -1.29 -46.74
CA ARG A 119 -9.34 -0.87 -46.96
C ARG A 119 -9.21 0.60 -47.37
N LYS A 120 -10.27 1.17 -47.98
CA LYS A 120 -10.32 2.57 -48.40
C LYS A 120 -10.72 3.54 -47.28
N HIS A 121 -11.06 3.04 -46.09
CA HIS A 121 -11.45 3.93 -45.00
C HIS A 121 -10.25 4.79 -44.55
N PRO A 122 -10.38 6.12 -44.48
CA PRO A 122 -9.35 6.97 -43.90
C PRO A 122 -9.10 6.58 -42.44
N VAL A 123 -7.83 6.32 -42.13
CA VAL A 123 -7.37 6.01 -40.77
C VAL A 123 -6.45 7.12 -40.27
N THR A 124 -6.62 7.51 -39.01
CA THR A 124 -5.66 8.34 -38.29
C THR A 124 -4.75 7.43 -37.50
N ILE A 125 -3.45 7.55 -37.70
CA ILE A 125 -2.46 6.76 -37.00
C ILE A 125 -2.21 7.43 -35.65
N TYR A 126 -2.38 6.67 -34.57
CA TYR A 126 -1.86 7.09 -33.27
C TYR A 126 -0.33 6.99 -33.36
N ARG A 127 0.36 8.14 -33.32
CA ARG A 127 1.81 8.14 -33.24
C ARG A 127 2.17 7.59 -31.86
N ALA A 128 2.61 6.33 -31.81
CA ALA A 128 3.35 5.82 -30.66
C ALA A 128 4.65 6.65 -30.60
N GLY A 129 4.61 7.77 -29.88
CA GLY A 129 5.79 8.56 -29.65
C GLY A 129 6.80 7.69 -28.92
N LYS A 130 8.02 7.59 -29.46
CA LYS A 130 9.23 7.34 -28.66
C LYS A 130 9.51 8.51 -27.70
N ALA A 131 8.47 9.00 -27.05
CA ALA A 131 8.48 9.89 -25.90
C ALA A 131 8.33 9.08 -24.60
N GLN A 132 8.12 7.76 -24.69
CA GLN A 132 8.13 6.87 -23.53
C GLN A 132 9.52 6.67 -22.91
N GLU A 133 10.64 7.04 -23.55
CA GLU A 133 11.97 6.84 -22.94
C GLU A 133 12.65 8.14 -22.45
N GLN A 134 12.05 9.31 -22.68
CA GLN A 134 12.62 10.60 -22.21
C GLN A 134 11.60 11.53 -21.51
N GLU A 135 10.29 11.23 -21.54
CA GLU A 135 9.27 11.87 -20.68
C GLU A 135 8.73 10.91 -19.61
N GLU A 136 9.39 9.75 -19.40
CA GLU A 136 9.04 8.76 -18.37
C GLU A 136 9.30 9.24 -16.93
N GLU A 137 9.96 10.39 -16.73
CA GLU A 137 10.22 10.94 -15.39
C GLU A 137 9.10 11.83 -14.83
N GLU A 138 8.25 12.45 -15.66
CA GLU A 138 7.25 13.43 -15.17
C GLU A 138 5.80 12.93 -15.19
N GLY A 139 5.51 11.75 -15.77
CA GLY A 139 4.14 11.28 -15.98
C GLY A 139 3.74 9.92 -15.39
N THR A 140 4.65 9.12 -14.84
CA THR A 140 4.26 7.87 -14.18
C THR A 140 3.39 8.20 -12.98
N ASP A 141 2.18 7.63 -12.95
CA ASP A 141 1.29 7.65 -11.80
C ASP A 141 2.10 7.44 -10.51
N GLU A 142 1.89 8.29 -9.51
CA GLU A 142 2.68 8.32 -8.27
C GLU A 142 2.71 6.93 -7.61
N GLU A 143 1.63 6.16 -7.72
CA GLU A 143 1.59 4.78 -7.24
C GLU A 143 2.50 3.84 -8.05
N THR A 144 2.61 4.04 -9.37
CA THR A 144 3.56 3.30 -10.21
C THR A 144 5.01 3.64 -9.86
N LYS A 145 5.34 4.92 -9.62
CA LYS A 145 6.67 5.33 -9.12
C LYS A 145 7.00 4.64 -7.80
N ARG A 146 6.08 4.73 -6.84
CA ARG A 146 6.24 4.12 -5.52
C ARG A 146 6.38 2.60 -5.60
N ARG A 147 5.61 1.93 -6.47
CA ARG A 147 5.72 0.49 -6.71
C ARG A 147 7.09 0.11 -7.26
N LYS A 148 7.58 0.83 -8.28
CA LYS A 148 8.94 0.64 -8.83
C LYS A 148 10.02 0.79 -7.76
N MET A 149 9.92 1.78 -6.88
CA MET A 149 10.88 1.96 -5.76
C MET A 149 10.95 0.74 -4.85
N THR A 150 9.84 0.03 -4.65
CA THR A 150 9.82 -1.16 -3.79
C THR A 150 10.35 -2.42 -4.46
N GLU A 151 10.60 -2.46 -5.78
CA GLU A 151 10.93 -3.68 -6.54
C GLU A 151 12.24 -4.37 -6.09
N LYS A 152 13.21 -3.59 -5.65
CA LYS A 152 14.52 -4.12 -5.21
C LYS A 152 14.59 -4.40 -3.71
N VAL A 153 13.54 -4.06 -2.96
CA VAL A 153 13.51 -4.25 -1.52
C VAL A 153 13.51 -5.74 -1.19
N VAL A 154 14.39 -6.11 -0.27
CA VAL A 154 14.51 -7.45 0.30
C VAL A 154 14.48 -7.36 1.82
N SER A 155 14.00 -8.41 2.48
CA SER A 155 14.12 -8.54 3.92
C SER A 155 15.39 -9.31 4.31
N PHE A 156 15.86 -9.08 5.53
CA PHE A 156 16.96 -9.83 6.13
C PHE A 156 16.65 -10.17 7.59
N LEU A 157 17.23 -11.28 8.07
CA LEU A 157 17.16 -11.67 9.47
C LEU A 157 17.99 -10.69 10.30
N LEU A 158 17.33 -10.02 11.24
CA LEU A 158 17.94 -9.04 12.14
C LEU A 158 18.29 -9.69 13.48
N VAL A 159 17.38 -10.50 14.03
CA VAL A 159 17.57 -11.25 15.27
C VAL A 159 17.07 -12.68 15.03
N ASP A 160 17.87 -13.67 15.41
CA ASP A 160 17.50 -15.08 15.28
C ASP A 160 16.63 -15.59 16.44
N GLU A 161 16.27 -16.87 16.40
CA GLU A 161 15.52 -17.57 17.47
C GLU A 161 16.26 -17.64 18.81
N THR A 162 17.57 -17.39 18.82
CA THR A 162 18.40 -17.36 20.04
C THR A 162 18.55 -15.96 20.64
N GLU A 163 17.90 -14.95 20.04
CA GLU A 163 17.99 -13.52 20.38
C GLU A 163 19.30 -12.83 20.01
N GLU A 164 20.10 -13.48 19.18
CA GLU A 164 21.37 -12.94 18.74
C GLU A 164 21.18 -12.09 17.49
N ILE A 165 21.82 -10.90 17.51
CA ILE A 165 21.76 -9.95 16.40
C ILE A 165 22.61 -10.52 15.25
N GLN A 166 21.99 -10.72 14.09
CA GLN A 166 22.60 -11.35 12.92
C GLN A 166 23.36 -10.36 12.01
N VAL A 167 23.62 -9.18 12.55
CA VAL A 167 24.27 -8.06 11.87
C VAL A 167 25.49 -7.67 12.69
N ARG A 168 26.65 -7.59 12.04
CA ARG A 168 27.93 -7.54 12.75
C ARG A 168 28.20 -6.19 13.41
N ASN A 169 27.85 -5.12 12.71
CA ASN A 169 28.12 -3.74 13.10
C ASN A 169 27.13 -2.79 12.42
N GLU A 170 27.28 -1.50 12.74
CA GLU A 170 26.44 -0.43 12.20
C GLU A 170 26.51 -0.36 10.67
N GLU A 171 27.68 -0.56 10.08
CA GLU A 171 27.89 -0.52 8.63
C GLU A 171 27.17 -1.68 7.92
N ASP A 172 27.23 -2.89 8.48
CA ASP A 172 26.51 -4.06 7.96
C ASP A 172 24.99 -3.88 8.05
N PHE A 173 24.50 -3.22 9.12
CA PHE A 173 23.08 -2.91 9.28
C PHE A 173 22.59 -1.95 8.19
N ILE A 174 23.30 -0.85 7.99
CA ILE A 174 22.98 0.16 6.97
C ILE A 174 23.03 -0.47 5.57
N LYS A 175 24.07 -1.31 5.31
CA LYS A 175 24.23 -2.02 4.05
C LYS A 175 23.08 -3.00 3.77
N LYS A 176 22.66 -3.78 4.76
CA LYS A 176 21.53 -4.73 4.61
C LYS A 176 20.19 -4.01 4.42
N LEU A 177 20.01 -2.82 5.00
CA LEU A 177 18.84 -1.98 4.76
C LEU A 177 18.84 -1.31 3.37
N ASP A 178 19.99 -1.27 2.67
CA ASP A 178 20.16 -0.56 1.40
C ASP A 178 19.71 0.92 1.49
N CYS A 179 20.14 1.60 2.56
CA CYS A 179 19.78 3.00 2.83
C CYS A 179 21.02 3.88 3.08
N SER A 180 20.87 5.20 3.01
CA SER A 180 21.96 6.14 3.32
C SER A 180 22.23 6.21 4.83
N PRO A 181 23.50 6.27 5.27
CA PRO A 181 23.85 6.46 6.69
C PRO A 181 23.24 7.71 7.32
N ASP A 182 23.11 8.79 6.54
CA ASP A 182 22.56 10.08 6.98
C ASP A 182 21.03 10.15 6.89
N GLN A 183 20.40 9.09 6.37
CA GLN A 183 18.96 9.02 6.20
C GLN A 183 18.29 9.04 7.58
N HIS A 184 17.27 9.89 7.74
CA HIS A 184 16.46 9.89 8.94
C HIS A 184 15.25 8.96 8.72
N LEU A 185 15.16 7.93 9.57
CA LEU A 185 14.23 6.81 9.43
C LEU A 185 13.31 6.73 10.65
N LYS A 186 12.08 6.29 10.41
CA LYS A 186 11.22 5.72 11.45
C LYS A 186 11.18 4.21 11.36
N VAL A 187 10.75 3.55 12.43
CA VAL A 187 10.63 2.11 12.55
C VAL A 187 9.17 1.74 12.78
N VAL A 188 8.62 0.89 11.92
CA VAL A 188 7.31 0.26 12.12
C VAL A 188 7.50 -1.22 12.40
N SER A 189 6.99 -1.70 13.51
CA SER A 189 6.97 -3.14 13.82
C SER A 189 5.55 -3.70 13.82
N ILE A 190 5.41 -5.00 13.62
CA ILE A 190 4.11 -5.70 13.72
C ILE A 190 4.16 -6.76 14.82
N PHE A 191 3.12 -6.81 15.66
CA PHE A 191 2.89 -7.88 16.63
C PHE A 191 1.55 -8.56 16.36
N GLY A 192 1.31 -9.72 16.95
CA GLY A 192 0.10 -10.51 16.75
C GLY A 192 0.37 -12.00 16.86
N ASN A 193 -0.68 -12.81 16.90
CA ASN A 193 -0.53 -14.25 17.08
C ASN A 193 0.17 -14.88 15.88
N THR A 194 0.70 -16.09 16.09
CA THR A 194 1.08 -16.95 14.96
C THR A 194 -0.15 -17.24 14.11
N GLY A 195 -0.03 -17.16 12.79
CA GLY A 195 -1.15 -17.38 11.87
C GLY A 195 -2.04 -16.16 11.58
N ASP A 196 -1.87 -15.02 12.27
CA ASP A 196 -2.69 -13.81 12.03
C ASP A 196 -2.36 -13.06 10.71
N GLY A 197 -1.37 -13.54 9.96
CA GLY A 197 -0.95 -12.95 8.68
C GLY A 197 -0.13 -11.67 8.82
N LYS A 198 0.81 -11.61 9.77
CA LYS A 198 1.69 -10.44 10.01
C LYS A 198 2.53 -10.07 8.78
N SER A 199 3.36 -11.00 8.30
CA SER A 199 4.21 -10.82 7.11
C SER A 199 3.38 -10.44 5.88
N HIS A 200 2.23 -11.09 5.68
CA HIS A 200 1.27 -10.74 4.63
C HIS A 200 0.74 -9.30 4.79
N THR A 201 0.36 -8.89 6.00
CA THR A 201 -0.10 -7.52 6.29
C THR A 201 0.99 -6.50 5.96
N LEU A 202 2.25 -6.76 6.33
CA LEU A 202 3.37 -5.87 6.02
C LEU A 202 3.62 -5.76 4.51
N ASN A 203 3.65 -6.89 3.79
CA ASN A 203 3.80 -6.92 2.33
C ASN A 203 2.73 -6.09 1.62
N HIS A 204 1.47 -6.22 2.01
CA HIS A 204 0.38 -5.47 1.41
C HIS A 204 0.33 -4.00 1.85
N THR A 205 0.81 -3.68 3.04
CA THR A 205 0.79 -2.30 3.56
C THR A 205 1.93 -1.46 2.98
N PHE A 206 3.15 -2.02 2.92
CA PHE A 206 4.37 -1.28 2.59
C PHE A 206 4.90 -1.58 1.19
N PHE A 207 4.73 -2.80 0.68
CA PHE A 207 5.41 -3.29 -0.53
C PHE A 207 4.46 -3.69 -1.65
N TYR A 208 3.27 -3.08 -1.71
CA TYR A 208 2.30 -3.29 -2.79
C TYR A 208 1.94 -4.77 -3.03
N GLY A 209 1.92 -5.57 -1.96
CA GLY A 209 1.63 -7.01 -2.01
C GLY A 209 2.79 -7.89 -2.47
N ARG A 210 3.98 -7.32 -2.71
CA ARG A 210 5.18 -8.12 -3.00
C ARG A 210 5.63 -8.86 -1.76
N GLU A 211 6.06 -10.10 -1.96
CA GLU A 211 6.54 -10.97 -0.89
C GLU A 211 7.98 -10.60 -0.49
N VAL A 212 8.13 -9.48 0.23
CA VAL A 212 9.41 -9.05 0.82
C VAL A 212 9.68 -9.85 2.08
N PHE A 213 8.67 -10.00 2.94
CA PHE A 213 8.67 -10.97 4.04
C PHE A 213 8.01 -12.25 3.57
N LYS A 214 8.67 -13.40 3.79
CA LYS A 214 8.14 -14.69 3.34
C LYS A 214 6.81 -15.00 4.01
N THR A 215 5.86 -15.49 3.23
CA THR A 215 4.57 -15.97 3.71
C THR A 215 4.45 -17.47 3.45
N SER A 216 3.62 -18.15 4.22
CA SER A 216 3.35 -19.57 4.03
C SER A 216 1.91 -19.88 4.41
N PRO A 217 1.20 -20.72 3.64
CA PRO A 217 -0.13 -21.21 4.00
C PRO A 217 -0.08 -22.38 5.00
N ALA A 218 1.11 -22.92 5.31
CA ALA A 218 1.25 -24.08 6.19
C ALA A 218 1.04 -23.72 7.67
N GLN A 219 0.31 -24.56 8.41
CA GLN A 219 -0.01 -24.33 9.84
C GLN A 219 1.23 -24.32 10.75
N GLU A 220 2.27 -25.06 10.36
CA GLU A 220 3.52 -25.19 11.13
C GLU A 220 4.58 -24.17 10.69
N SER A 221 4.31 -23.39 9.64
CA SER A 221 5.25 -22.41 9.13
C SER A 221 4.95 -21.05 9.72
N CYS A 222 5.92 -20.50 10.47
CA CYS A 222 5.84 -19.16 11.02
C CYS A 222 7.14 -18.38 10.77
N THR A 223 7.07 -17.06 10.86
CA THR A 223 8.25 -16.21 10.94
C THR A 223 9.04 -16.62 12.18
N VAL A 224 10.30 -16.99 11.99
CA VAL A 224 11.24 -17.28 13.07
C VAL A 224 12.16 -16.07 13.24
N GLY A 225 12.31 -15.61 14.48
CA GLY A 225 13.11 -14.43 14.80
C GLY A 225 12.47 -13.10 14.39
N VAL A 226 13.30 -12.08 14.18
CA VAL A 226 12.89 -10.74 13.76
C VAL A 226 13.55 -10.39 12.43
N TRP A 227 12.73 -9.97 11.47
CA TRP A 227 13.17 -9.62 10.12
C TRP A 227 12.99 -8.13 9.88
N ALA A 228 13.91 -7.53 9.13
CA ALA A 228 13.87 -6.12 8.78
C ALA A 228 13.89 -5.93 7.27
N ALA A 229 13.19 -4.90 6.79
CA ALA A 229 13.25 -4.43 5.40
C ALA A 229 13.09 -2.91 5.37
N TYR A 230 13.65 -2.25 4.36
CA TYR A 230 13.52 -0.81 4.19
C TYR A 230 12.41 -0.47 3.19
N ASP A 231 11.45 0.37 3.57
CA ASP A 231 10.48 0.98 2.66
C ASP A 231 11.02 2.35 2.18
N PRO A 232 11.51 2.45 0.94
CA PRO A 232 12.04 3.70 0.39
C PRO A 232 10.95 4.73 0.09
N VAL A 233 9.67 4.33 -0.03
CA VAL A 233 8.55 5.23 -0.30
C VAL A 233 8.26 6.09 0.92
N ARG A 234 8.19 5.46 2.10
CA ARG A 234 7.88 6.13 3.38
C ARG A 234 9.13 6.44 4.21
N LYS A 235 10.31 5.99 3.76
CA LYS A 235 11.59 6.11 4.47
C LYS A 235 11.51 5.50 5.87
N VAL A 236 10.99 4.28 5.95
CA VAL A 236 10.83 3.56 7.22
C VAL A 236 11.47 2.18 7.19
N VAL A 237 12.00 1.75 8.33
CA VAL A 237 12.38 0.36 8.57
C VAL A 237 11.14 -0.39 9.01
N VAL A 238 10.77 -1.42 8.26
CA VAL A 238 9.65 -2.31 8.57
C VAL A 238 10.20 -3.56 9.27
N ILE A 239 9.65 -3.89 10.43
CA ILE A 239 10.07 -4.99 11.28
C ILE A 239 8.95 -6.04 11.36
N ASP A 240 9.21 -7.22 10.81
CA ASP A 240 8.35 -8.39 10.98
C ASP A 240 8.86 -9.22 12.16
N THR A 241 7.95 -9.63 13.05
CA THR A 241 8.32 -10.44 14.21
C THR A 241 7.73 -11.83 14.14
N GLU A 242 8.39 -12.77 14.81
CA GLU A 242 7.79 -14.02 15.23
C GLU A 242 6.45 -13.78 15.96
N GLY A 243 5.58 -14.79 15.97
CA GLY A 243 4.39 -14.78 16.82
C GLY A 243 4.75 -14.78 18.31
N LEU A 244 4.89 -13.58 18.88
CA LEU A 244 5.30 -13.37 20.28
C LEU A 244 4.27 -13.86 21.33
N LEU A 245 3.13 -14.39 20.90
CA LEU A 245 1.98 -14.77 21.74
C LEU A 245 1.74 -16.29 21.88
N GLY A 246 2.60 -17.15 21.31
CA GLY A 246 2.43 -18.61 21.37
C GLY A 246 2.81 -19.25 22.71
N ALA A 247 2.52 -20.53 22.93
CA ALA A 247 2.98 -21.30 24.10
C ALA A 247 4.33 -21.98 23.81
N THR A 248 5.46 -21.36 24.18
CA THR A 248 6.77 -22.04 24.15
C THR A 248 7.61 -21.69 25.39
N VAL A 249 8.70 -22.44 25.57
CA VAL A 249 9.37 -22.79 26.83
C VAL A 249 10.17 -21.65 27.50
N ASN A 250 10.21 -20.43 26.95
CA ASN A 250 11.03 -19.35 27.53
C ASN A 250 10.40 -17.95 27.43
N LEU A 251 9.52 -17.63 28.40
CA LEU A 251 8.86 -16.33 28.52
C LEU A 251 9.85 -15.17 28.65
N SER A 252 10.93 -15.37 29.42
CA SER A 252 11.95 -14.35 29.67
C SER A 252 12.70 -13.94 28.41
N GLN A 253 12.92 -14.89 27.50
CA GLN A 253 13.49 -14.64 26.18
C GLN A 253 12.55 -13.68 25.42
N ARG A 254 11.34 -14.13 25.08
CA ARG A 254 10.36 -13.30 24.33
C ARG A 254 10.15 -11.89 24.88
N THR A 255 10.10 -11.73 26.21
CA THR A 255 10.01 -10.40 26.82
C THR A 255 11.22 -9.52 26.46
N ARG A 256 12.46 -10.02 26.49
CA ARG A 256 13.65 -9.25 26.06
C ARG A 256 13.58 -8.88 24.58
N LEU A 257 13.23 -9.83 23.71
CA LEU A 257 13.08 -9.54 22.28
C LEU A 257 12.00 -8.47 22.03
N LEU A 258 10.84 -8.61 22.67
CA LEU A 258 9.75 -7.63 22.62
C LEU A 258 10.23 -6.24 23.07
N LEU A 259 10.99 -6.16 24.17
CA LEU A 259 11.54 -4.91 24.67
C LEU A 259 12.54 -4.27 23.71
N LYS A 260 13.42 -5.06 23.09
CA LYS A 260 14.35 -4.58 22.05
C LYS A 260 13.59 -3.99 20.85
N VAL A 261 12.55 -4.69 20.37
CA VAL A 261 11.72 -4.20 19.27
C VAL A 261 10.96 -2.94 19.67
N LEU A 262 10.30 -2.92 20.83
CA LEU A 262 9.60 -1.73 21.34
C LEU A 262 10.52 -0.52 21.55
N ALA A 263 11.76 -0.75 21.99
CA ALA A 263 12.75 0.31 22.17
C ALA A 263 13.05 1.01 20.85
N ILE A 264 13.10 0.27 19.73
CA ILE A 264 13.34 0.86 18.43
C ILE A 264 12.08 1.29 17.67
N SER A 265 10.90 0.74 17.95
CA SER A 265 9.70 1.10 17.21
C SER A 265 9.26 2.54 17.45
N ASP A 266 8.82 3.20 16.39
CA ASP A 266 8.07 4.45 16.45
C ASP A 266 6.56 4.17 16.39
N LEU A 267 6.19 3.15 15.62
CA LEU A 267 4.83 2.68 15.46
C LEU A 267 4.79 1.15 15.55
N VAL A 268 3.82 0.63 16.29
CA VAL A 268 3.54 -0.80 16.40
C VAL A 268 2.18 -1.09 15.79
N ILE A 269 2.11 -2.00 14.84
CA ILE A 269 0.85 -2.56 14.35
C ILE A 269 0.57 -3.82 15.16
N TYR A 270 -0.47 -3.82 15.99
CA TYR A 270 -0.98 -5.05 16.58
C TYR A 270 -2.01 -5.65 15.62
N ARG A 271 -1.62 -6.72 14.92
CA ARG A 271 -2.46 -7.45 13.99
C ARG A 271 -3.27 -8.51 14.72
N THR A 272 -4.57 -8.53 14.48
CA THR A 272 -5.48 -9.59 14.93
C THR A 272 -6.53 -9.90 13.88
N ARG A 273 -6.79 -11.20 13.66
CA ARG A 273 -7.86 -11.70 12.81
C ARG A 273 -8.84 -12.50 13.66
N ALA A 274 -9.95 -11.86 14.04
CA ALA A 274 -10.95 -12.47 14.90
C ALA A 274 -12.29 -11.78 14.69
N ASP A 275 -13.38 -12.43 15.08
CA ASP A 275 -14.70 -11.78 15.06
C ASP A 275 -14.86 -10.75 16.19
N ARG A 276 -14.00 -10.79 17.22
CA ARG A 276 -14.03 -9.86 18.35
C ARG A 276 -12.62 -9.61 18.87
N LEU A 277 -12.39 -8.43 19.45
CA LEU A 277 -11.17 -8.19 20.22
C LEU A 277 -11.19 -9.01 21.52
N HIS A 278 -10.32 -10.01 21.60
CA HIS A 278 -10.18 -10.88 22.77
C HIS A 278 -9.42 -10.18 23.89
N ASN A 279 -9.65 -10.62 25.13
CA ASN A 279 -8.98 -10.05 26.30
C ASN A 279 -7.46 -10.24 26.27
N ASP A 280 -6.96 -11.28 25.58
CA ASP A 280 -5.53 -11.58 25.49
C ASP A 280 -4.75 -10.48 24.77
N LEU A 281 -5.38 -9.77 23.82
CA LEU A 281 -4.79 -8.56 23.21
C LEU A 281 -4.50 -7.49 24.26
N PHE A 282 -5.49 -7.19 25.09
CA PHE A 282 -5.39 -6.13 26.09
C PHE A 282 -4.40 -6.50 27.18
N LYS A 283 -4.39 -7.77 27.61
CA LYS A 283 -3.38 -8.29 28.54
C LYS A 283 -1.99 -8.16 27.95
N PHE A 284 -1.78 -8.64 26.73
CA PHE A 284 -0.48 -8.53 26.07
C PHE A 284 0.02 -7.09 25.97
N LEU A 285 -0.81 -6.16 25.49
CA LEU A 285 -0.40 -4.76 25.39
C LEU A 285 -0.16 -4.13 26.78
N GLY A 286 -0.95 -4.50 27.79
CA GLY A 286 -0.74 -4.08 29.17
C GLY A 286 0.58 -4.60 29.74
N ASP A 287 0.84 -5.91 29.62
CA ASP A 287 2.05 -6.57 30.11
C ASP A 287 3.30 -6.06 29.38
N ALA A 288 3.21 -5.85 28.06
CA ALA A 288 4.26 -5.26 27.25
C ALA A 288 4.60 -3.83 27.72
N SER A 289 3.56 -3.05 28.00
CA SER A 289 3.69 -1.69 28.54
C SER A 289 4.36 -1.69 29.91
N GLU A 290 3.90 -2.53 30.84
CA GLU A 290 4.48 -2.64 32.18
C GLU A 290 5.95 -3.08 32.11
N ALA A 291 6.24 -4.11 31.32
CA ALA A 291 7.60 -4.60 31.12
C ALA A 291 8.51 -3.50 30.54
N TYR A 292 8.01 -2.73 29.56
CA TYR A 292 8.74 -1.64 28.95
C TYR A 292 9.08 -0.54 29.96
N LEU A 293 8.09 -0.08 30.71
CA LEU A 293 8.31 0.93 31.74
C LEU A 293 9.28 0.41 32.79
N LYS A 294 9.08 -0.81 33.31
CA LYS A 294 9.96 -1.41 34.32
C LYS A 294 11.41 -1.50 33.84
N HIS A 295 11.63 -1.87 32.59
CA HIS A 295 12.97 -2.02 32.02
C HIS A 295 13.65 -0.67 31.79
N PHE A 296 12.95 0.29 31.20
CA PHE A 296 13.55 1.56 30.77
C PHE A 296 13.35 2.73 31.74
N THR A 297 12.69 2.53 32.90
CA THR A 297 12.40 3.62 33.86
C THR A 297 13.66 4.39 34.24
N LYS A 298 14.80 3.73 34.43
CA LYS A 298 16.05 4.38 34.85
C LYS A 298 16.57 5.31 33.75
N GLU A 299 16.66 4.80 32.52
CA GLU A 299 17.14 5.53 31.34
C GLU A 299 16.19 6.65 30.95
N LEU A 300 14.88 6.40 31.02
CA LEU A 300 13.84 7.39 30.74
C LEU A 300 13.91 8.54 31.75
N LYS A 301 13.96 8.25 33.07
CA LYS A 301 14.12 9.28 34.11
C LYS A 301 15.39 10.11 33.94
N ALA A 302 16.51 9.46 33.61
CA ALA A 302 17.78 10.15 33.35
C ALA A 302 17.69 11.08 32.12
N THR A 303 16.86 10.75 31.13
CA THR A 303 16.68 11.56 29.93
C THR A 303 15.75 12.74 30.18
N THR A 304 14.61 12.51 30.84
CA THR A 304 13.68 13.54 31.31
C THR A 304 14.40 14.62 32.15
N ALA A 305 15.25 14.20 33.10
CA ALA A 305 16.03 15.11 33.94
C ALA A 305 17.08 15.92 33.16
N ARG A 306 17.77 15.30 32.18
CA ARG A 306 18.77 15.99 31.34
C ARG A 306 18.16 16.98 30.36
N CYS A 307 16.97 16.68 29.86
CA CYS A 307 16.28 17.50 28.86
C CYS A 307 15.30 18.52 29.45
N GLY A 308 15.13 18.57 30.78
CA GLY A 308 14.18 19.48 31.44
C GLY A 308 12.73 19.28 31.01
N LEU A 309 12.40 18.08 30.54
CA LEU A 309 11.11 17.73 29.97
C LEU A 309 10.18 17.28 31.09
N ASP A 310 9.20 18.10 31.50
CA ASP A 310 8.21 17.70 32.50
C ASP A 310 7.03 16.94 31.85
N VAL A 311 7.36 15.88 31.11
CA VAL A 311 6.38 15.02 30.42
C VAL A 311 6.35 13.61 31.04
N PRO A 312 5.15 13.02 31.19
CA PRO A 312 5.01 11.65 31.67
C PRO A 312 5.84 10.67 30.84
N LEU A 313 6.51 9.70 31.49
CA LEU A 313 7.30 8.66 30.80
C LEU A 313 6.47 7.86 29.79
N SER A 314 5.14 7.85 29.97
CA SER A 314 4.15 7.27 29.06
C SER A 314 4.12 7.90 27.66
N THR A 315 4.69 9.09 27.49
CA THR A 315 4.74 9.80 26.20
C THR A 315 5.91 9.40 25.31
N LEU A 316 6.82 8.53 25.79
CA LEU A 316 8.09 8.23 25.12
C LEU A 316 8.11 6.90 24.36
N GLY A 317 7.12 6.03 24.52
CA GLY A 317 7.04 4.77 23.75
C GLY A 317 6.35 4.92 22.40
N PRO A 318 6.32 3.83 21.60
CA PRO A 318 5.72 3.85 20.27
C PRO A 318 4.21 4.11 20.33
N GLY A 319 3.67 4.64 19.23
CA GLY A 319 2.23 4.59 18.99
C GLY A 319 1.81 3.17 18.61
N VAL A 320 0.55 2.81 18.86
CA VAL A 320 0.00 1.49 18.52
C VAL A 320 -1.21 1.64 17.59
N ILE A 321 -1.25 0.87 16.52
CA ILE A 321 -2.45 0.66 15.70
C ILE A 321 -2.91 -0.78 15.92
N ILE A 322 -4.09 -0.95 16.52
CA ILE A 322 -4.77 -2.25 16.57
C ILE A 322 -5.46 -2.46 15.22
N PHE A 323 -4.85 -3.26 14.35
CA PHE A 323 -5.40 -3.64 13.07
C PHE A 323 -6.21 -4.92 13.19
N HIS A 324 -7.54 -4.76 13.15
CA HIS A 324 -8.51 -5.81 13.40
C HIS A 324 -9.24 -6.19 12.12
N GLU A 325 -9.04 -7.42 11.66
CA GLU A 325 -9.81 -7.99 10.55
C GLU A 325 -10.91 -8.91 11.06
N THR A 326 -12.16 -8.60 10.69
CA THR A 326 -13.33 -9.43 10.95
C THR A 326 -13.85 -10.07 9.66
N VAL A 327 -14.63 -11.14 9.79
CA VAL A 327 -15.34 -11.75 8.66
C VAL A 327 -16.85 -11.59 8.84
N TYR A 328 -17.39 -12.09 9.95
CA TYR A 328 -18.84 -12.19 10.14
C TYR A 328 -19.41 -11.13 11.06
N THR A 329 -18.58 -10.43 11.82
CA THR A 329 -19.00 -9.38 12.75
C THR A 329 -18.77 -7.98 12.20
N LYS A 330 -19.59 -7.04 12.68
CA LYS A 330 -19.34 -5.61 12.47
C LYS A 330 -18.10 -5.18 13.24
N LEU A 331 -17.48 -4.10 12.78
CA LEU A 331 -16.30 -3.53 13.41
C LEU A 331 -16.65 -2.90 14.77
N LEU A 332 -15.67 -2.82 15.68
CA LEU A 332 -15.81 -2.11 16.93
C LEU A 332 -16.34 -0.68 16.71
N GLY A 333 -17.36 -0.28 17.48
CA GLY A 333 -18.00 1.03 17.39
C GLY A 333 -19.13 1.13 16.35
N SER A 334 -19.33 0.12 15.49
CA SER A 334 -20.37 0.20 14.43
C SER A 334 -21.80 0.30 14.97
N ASP A 335 -22.07 -0.27 16.16
CA ASP A 335 -23.39 -0.24 16.78
C ASP A 335 -23.59 1.01 17.68
N HIS A 336 -22.54 1.78 17.93
CA HIS A 336 -22.56 3.01 18.74
C HIS A 336 -21.81 4.15 18.01
N PRO A 337 -22.40 4.77 16.97
CA PRO A 337 -21.70 5.74 16.11
C PRO A 337 -21.23 7.00 16.83
N SER A 338 -21.85 7.33 17.98
CA SER A 338 -21.46 8.44 18.84
C SER A 338 -20.19 8.17 19.65
N GLU A 339 -19.74 6.92 19.74
CA GLU A 339 -18.55 6.53 20.48
C GLU A 339 -17.39 6.26 19.54
N VAL A 340 -16.29 7.00 19.73
CA VAL A 340 -15.04 6.73 19.02
C VAL A 340 -14.48 5.36 19.47
N PRO A 341 -14.04 4.47 18.55
CA PRO A 341 -13.53 3.15 18.89
C PRO A 341 -12.37 3.16 19.91
N GLU A 342 -11.57 4.21 19.90
CA GLU A 342 -10.49 4.44 20.86
C GLU A 342 -11.00 4.52 22.31
N LYS A 343 -12.16 5.15 22.53
CA LYS A 343 -12.79 5.22 23.86
C LYS A 343 -13.23 3.83 24.33
N LEU A 344 -13.81 3.03 23.44
CA LEU A 344 -14.19 1.64 23.73
C LEU A 344 -12.98 0.77 24.11
N ILE A 345 -11.84 0.97 23.43
CA ILE A 345 -10.58 0.29 23.75
C ILE A 345 -10.06 0.73 25.13
N GLN A 346 -10.05 2.04 25.41
CA GLN A 346 -9.63 2.55 26.71
C GLN A 346 -10.51 2.01 27.85
N ASP A 347 -11.83 1.96 27.65
CA ASP A 347 -12.75 1.41 28.64
C ASP A 347 -12.50 -0.10 28.87
N ARG A 348 -12.09 -0.84 27.83
CA ARG A 348 -11.71 -2.26 27.95
C ARG A 348 -10.41 -2.45 28.72
N PHE A 349 -9.39 -1.62 28.47
CA PHE A 349 -8.17 -1.60 29.26
C PHE A 349 -8.47 -1.34 30.75
N ARG A 350 -9.29 -0.31 31.05
CA ARG A 350 -9.70 0.02 32.43
C ARG A 350 -10.48 -1.13 33.10
N LYS A 351 -11.41 -1.76 32.38
CA LYS A 351 -12.19 -2.91 32.91
C LYS A 351 -11.33 -4.13 33.23
N LEU A 352 -10.22 -4.31 32.51
CA LEU A 352 -9.29 -5.42 32.72
C LEU A 352 -8.15 -5.07 33.68
N SER A 353 -8.12 -3.83 34.21
CA SER A 353 -7.01 -3.31 35.02
C SER A 353 -5.64 -3.42 34.34
N CYS A 354 -5.62 -3.35 33.00
CA CYS A 354 -4.40 -3.34 32.19
C CYS A 354 -4.22 -1.93 31.63
N PHE A 355 -3.23 -1.18 32.12
CA PHE A 355 -3.02 0.20 31.68
C PHE A 355 -1.83 0.26 30.72
N PRO A 356 -2.06 0.58 29.44
CA PRO A 356 -1.03 0.56 28.41
C PRO A 356 -0.23 1.88 28.39
N GLU A 357 0.25 2.29 29.55
CA GLU A 357 0.87 3.60 29.76
C GLU A 357 2.15 3.79 28.94
N ALA A 358 2.89 2.75 28.57
CA ALA A 358 4.11 2.91 27.79
C ALA A 358 3.87 3.49 26.38
N PHE A 359 2.66 3.36 25.82
CA PHE A 359 2.39 3.74 24.45
C PHE A 359 1.87 5.18 24.36
N SER A 360 2.44 5.95 23.43
CA SER A 360 2.08 7.36 23.22
C SER A 360 0.68 7.54 22.62
N SER A 361 0.20 6.56 21.86
CA SER A 361 -1.16 6.52 21.33
C SER A 361 -1.61 5.09 21.11
N ILE A 362 -2.93 4.88 21.12
CA ILE A 362 -3.56 3.62 20.69
C ILE A 362 -4.72 3.98 19.76
N HIS A 363 -4.61 3.54 18.52
CA HIS A 363 -5.59 3.75 17.47
C HIS A 363 -6.23 2.43 17.04
N TYR A 364 -7.52 2.46 16.74
CA TYR A 364 -8.21 1.32 16.17
C TYR A 364 -8.29 1.45 14.66
N LYS A 365 -7.93 0.38 13.95
CA LYS A 365 -8.27 0.25 12.54
C LYS A 365 -8.88 -1.11 12.23
N GLY A 366 -10.20 -1.10 12.03
CA GLY A 366 -10.95 -2.26 11.57
C GLY A 366 -11.01 -2.37 10.05
N THR A 367 -10.99 -3.61 9.54
CA THR A 367 -11.40 -3.95 8.17
C THR A 367 -12.26 -5.22 8.21
N ARG A 368 -13.23 -5.33 7.29
CA ARG A 368 -14.09 -6.50 7.21
C ARG A 368 -13.89 -7.19 5.87
N THR A 369 -13.36 -8.40 5.89
CA THR A 369 -13.04 -9.16 4.68
C THR A 369 -14.08 -10.25 4.47
N TYR A 370 -15.16 -9.92 3.75
CA TYR A 370 -16.16 -10.90 3.32
C TYR A 370 -15.64 -11.77 2.17
N ASN A 371 -15.05 -11.10 1.18
CA ASN A 371 -14.46 -11.71 -0.01
C ASN A 371 -13.00 -11.28 -0.07
N PRO A 372 -12.04 -12.21 -0.01
CA PRO A 372 -10.64 -11.89 -0.22
C PRO A 372 -10.40 -11.23 -1.60
N PRO A 373 -9.36 -10.39 -1.75
CA PRO A 373 -8.34 -10.07 -0.75
C PRO A 373 -8.80 -9.05 0.30
N THR A 374 -8.16 -9.04 1.48
CA THR A 374 -8.35 -8.00 2.50
C THR A 374 -7.95 -6.62 1.93
N ASP A 375 -8.78 -5.60 2.18
CA ASP A 375 -8.43 -4.21 1.88
C ASP A 375 -7.55 -3.63 3.00
N PHE A 376 -6.29 -3.32 2.64
CA PHE A 376 -5.29 -2.72 3.52
C PHE A 376 -5.17 -1.20 3.35
N SER A 377 -5.94 -0.57 2.46
CA SER A 377 -5.88 0.88 2.20
C SER A 377 -6.10 1.70 3.46
N GLY A 378 -7.05 1.26 4.30
CA GLY A 378 -7.34 1.88 5.56
C GLY A 378 -6.18 1.80 6.56
N LEU A 379 -5.48 0.68 6.62
CA LEU A 379 -4.28 0.54 7.47
C LEU A 379 -3.15 1.42 6.96
N ARG A 380 -2.91 1.40 5.65
CA ARG A 380 -1.88 2.22 5.00
C ARG A 380 -2.04 3.71 5.32
N ARG A 381 -3.26 4.24 5.21
CA ARG A 381 -3.57 5.64 5.58
C ARG A 381 -3.32 5.93 7.06
N ALA A 382 -3.71 5.01 7.95
CA ALA A 382 -3.49 5.18 9.38
C ALA A 382 -1.99 5.18 9.73
N VAL A 383 -1.21 4.29 9.10
CA VAL A 383 0.24 4.26 9.22
C VAL A 383 0.87 5.57 8.75
N GLU A 384 0.49 6.05 7.55
CA GLU A 384 1.02 7.32 7.01
C GLU A 384 0.74 8.49 7.95
N GLN A 385 -0.48 8.61 8.47
CA GLN A 385 -0.84 9.65 9.44
C GLN A 385 -0.01 9.57 10.73
N GLN A 386 0.25 8.37 11.25
CA GLN A 386 1.07 8.20 12.47
C GLN A 386 2.55 8.45 12.20
N LEU A 387 3.05 8.13 11.00
CA LEU A 387 4.43 8.37 10.61
C LEU A 387 4.73 9.86 10.40
N GLU A 388 3.74 10.69 10.08
CA GLU A 388 3.90 12.15 10.04
C GLU A 388 4.01 12.78 11.44
N ASN A 389 3.54 12.10 12.48
CA ASN A 389 3.59 12.61 13.85
C ASN A 389 5.00 12.46 14.47
N ASN A 390 5.69 13.58 14.67
CA ASN A 390 7.04 13.64 15.25
C ASN A 390 7.07 14.14 16.70
N THR A 391 5.93 14.26 17.38
CA THR A 391 5.88 14.84 18.74
C THR A 391 6.51 13.94 19.79
N THR A 392 6.35 12.62 19.66
CA THR A 392 6.89 11.63 20.59
C THR A 392 8.27 11.12 20.18
N ARG A 393 8.40 10.67 18.92
CA ARG A 393 9.65 10.12 18.38
C ARG A 393 9.91 10.70 17.00
N SER A 394 11.04 11.38 16.87
CA SER A 394 11.52 11.92 15.61
C SER A 394 12.26 10.85 14.80
N PRO A 395 12.23 10.95 13.45
CA PRO A 395 13.07 10.14 12.58
C PRO A 395 14.55 10.26 12.97
N ARG A 396 15.29 9.16 12.94
CA ARG A 396 16.69 9.09 13.39
C ARG A 396 17.56 8.28 12.44
N GLN A 397 18.88 8.50 12.51
CA GLN A 397 19.82 7.77 11.66
C GLN A 397 19.80 6.26 11.95
N PRO A 398 19.97 5.40 10.92
CA PRO A 398 19.99 3.95 11.10
C PRO A 398 21.04 3.47 12.11
N GLY A 399 22.16 4.19 12.26
CA GLY A 399 23.14 3.92 13.30
C GLY A 399 22.62 4.05 14.73
N VAL A 400 21.71 5.00 14.97
CA VAL A 400 21.03 5.15 16.27
C VAL A 400 20.05 4.00 16.52
N ILE A 401 19.35 3.56 15.46
CA ILE A 401 18.45 2.39 15.52
C ILE A 401 19.25 1.14 15.88
N TYR A 402 20.39 0.90 15.22
CA TYR A 402 21.26 -0.23 15.50
C TYR A 402 21.80 -0.22 16.94
N LYS A 403 22.28 0.94 17.42
CA LYS A 403 22.78 1.08 18.79
C LYS A 403 21.72 0.81 19.86
N ALA A 404 20.44 1.07 19.57
CA ALA A 404 19.33 0.79 20.48
C ALA A 404 18.88 -0.68 20.47
N LEU A 405 19.26 -1.47 19.46
CA LEU A 405 19.00 -2.92 19.41
C LEU A 405 19.99 -3.74 20.23
N LYS A 406 21.22 -3.24 20.38
CA LYS A 406 22.33 -3.85 21.12
C LYS A 406 22.18 -3.58 22.62
#